data_AF-A0A2N7UDP5-F1
#
_entry.id   AF-A0A2N7UDP5-F1
#
_cell.length_a   1.000
_cell.length_b   1.000
_cell.length_c   1.000
_cell.angle_alpha   90.00
_cell.angle_beta   90.00
_cell.angle_gamma   90.00
#
_symmetry.space_group_name_H-M   'P 1'
#
loop_
_entity.id
_entity.type
_entity.pdbx_description
1 polymer ?
#
loop_
_entity_poly.entity_id
_entity_poly.type
_entity_poly.pdbx_seq_one_letter_code
_entity_poly.pdbx_strand_id
1 'polypeptide(L)'
;MILRTLSLLRSLQGANDTFQDVQGRVQRACDYRWLRGELASGCVTAWHSVLADGTPALGITLPFAATRQRLRGGNWPTDAAARERCFVTGADACRAAGAPGFRTLESLSQGVVHGGINVMRDAARFAYLQEHQALRLTWRSTPSLPAELTRRLPGAPGDGDGWLLLEVRVPAPSRAQTQSDHLDGEWLDARLDHYRRILPPSATR
;
A
#
# COMPACT_ATOMS: atom_id res chain seq x y z
N MET A 1 16.31 23.69 19.76
CA MET A 1 15.78 22.94 18.59
C MET A 1 14.28 23.13 18.32
N ILE A 2 13.47 23.60 19.28
CA ILE A 2 12.00 23.81 19.13
C ILE A 2 11.64 24.94 18.13
N LEU A 3 12.54 25.90 17.91
CA LEU A 3 12.30 27.06 17.04
C LEU A 3 12.25 26.72 15.54
N ARG A 4 12.97 25.68 15.08
CA ARG A 4 12.95 25.24 13.67
C ARG A 4 11.65 24.51 13.32
N THR A 5 11.06 23.80 14.28
CA THR A 5 9.78 23.10 14.15
C THR A 5 8.62 24.11 14.03
N LEU A 6 8.67 25.20 14.78
CA LEU A 6 7.72 26.29 14.67
C LEU A 6 7.85 27.04 13.33
N SER A 7 9.06 27.22 12.81
CA SER A 7 9.26 27.83 11.48
C SER A 7 8.76 26.95 10.33
N LEU A 8 8.86 25.63 10.43
CA LEU A 8 8.28 24.69 9.46
C LEU A 8 6.74 24.66 9.53
N LEU A 9 6.17 24.65 10.73
CA LEU A 9 4.73 24.80 10.92
C LEU A 9 4.22 26.15 10.40
N ARG A 10 5.00 27.23 10.57
CA ARG A 10 4.64 28.57 10.09
C ARG A 10 4.85 28.74 8.58
N SER A 11 5.82 28.03 7.99
CA SER A 11 5.98 27.93 6.53
C SER A 11 4.87 27.10 5.90
N LEU A 12 4.33 26.11 6.62
CA LEU A 12 3.14 25.36 6.23
C LEU A 12 1.87 26.18 6.43
N GLN A 13 1.78 27.05 7.45
CA GLN A 13 0.66 27.99 7.62
C GLN A 13 0.53 29.03 6.49
N GLY A 14 1.57 29.23 5.66
CA GLY A 14 1.50 30.10 4.49
C GLY A 14 0.75 29.50 3.29
N ALA A 15 0.51 28.19 3.29
CA ALA A 15 -0.29 27.48 2.29
C ALA A 15 -1.41 26.76 3.05
N ASN A 16 -2.65 27.21 2.84
CA ASN A 16 -3.91 26.88 3.53
C ASN A 16 -4.25 25.38 3.75
N ASP A 17 -3.36 24.59 4.34
CA ASP A 17 -3.55 23.19 4.72
C ASP A 17 -4.02 23.14 6.17
N THR A 18 -5.17 22.52 6.41
CA THR A 18 -5.65 22.32 7.78
C THR A 18 -4.78 21.28 8.49
N PHE A 19 -4.76 21.29 9.82
CA PHE A 19 -4.06 20.26 10.62
C PHE A 19 -4.50 18.83 10.23
N GLN A 20 -5.76 18.65 9.85
CA GLN A 20 -6.33 17.38 9.39
C GLN A 20 -5.72 16.94 8.04
N ASP A 21 -5.46 17.87 7.13
CA ASP A 21 -4.83 17.56 5.83
C ASP A 21 -3.40 17.07 6.01
N VAL A 22 -2.65 17.71 6.92
CA VAL A 22 -1.29 17.30 7.26
C VAL A 22 -1.31 15.89 7.87
N GLN A 23 -2.20 15.64 8.82
CA GLN A 23 -2.36 14.31 9.42
C GLN A 23 -2.70 13.25 8.37
N GLY A 24 -3.61 13.56 7.44
CA GLY A 24 -3.98 12.67 6.34
C GLY A 24 -2.80 12.39 5.39
N ARG A 25 -1.96 13.38 5.08
CA ARG A 25 -0.75 13.16 4.28
C ARG A 25 0.26 12.27 4.99
N VAL A 26 0.52 12.51 6.27
CA VAL A 26 1.48 11.66 7.00
C VAL A 26 0.96 10.23 7.13
N GLN A 27 -0.34 10.04 7.38
CA GLN A 27 -0.94 8.70 7.41
C GLN A 27 -0.74 7.97 6.06
N ARG A 28 -1.00 8.64 4.93
CA ARG A 28 -0.76 8.07 3.59
C ARG A 28 0.71 7.69 3.37
N ALA A 29 1.66 8.51 3.84
CA ALA A 29 3.07 8.18 3.77
C ALA A 29 3.43 6.95 4.63
N CYS A 30 2.86 6.82 5.83
CA CYS A 30 3.04 5.64 6.67
C CYS A 30 2.49 4.38 6.00
N ASP A 31 1.28 4.45 5.46
CA ASP A 31 0.66 3.31 4.76
C ASP A 31 1.48 2.90 3.52
N TYR A 32 2.03 3.87 2.78
CA TYR A 32 2.94 3.60 1.66
C TYR A 32 4.22 2.91 2.08
N ARG A 33 4.89 3.39 3.14
CA ARG A 33 6.15 2.79 3.63
C ARG A 33 5.95 1.38 4.13
N TRP A 34 4.83 1.15 4.83
CA TRP A 34 4.45 -0.19 5.23
C TRP A 34 4.25 -1.07 4.00
N LEU A 35 3.46 -0.64 3.00
CA LEU A 35 3.24 -1.38 1.76
C LEU A 35 4.55 -1.68 1.02
N ARG A 36 5.44 -0.69 0.95
CA ARG A 36 6.78 -0.79 0.37
C ARG A 36 7.64 -1.86 1.06
N GLY A 37 7.54 -1.98 2.37
CA GLY A 37 8.25 -3.00 3.16
C GLY A 37 7.67 -4.41 2.98
N GLU A 38 6.35 -4.53 2.80
CA GLU A 38 5.68 -5.83 2.64
C GLU A 38 5.85 -6.43 1.24
N LEU A 39 6.23 -5.63 0.23
CA LEU A 39 6.22 -6.07 -1.17
C LEU A 39 7.09 -7.30 -1.46
N ALA A 40 8.18 -7.49 -0.72
CA ALA A 40 9.07 -8.65 -0.82
C ALA A 40 8.39 -9.98 -0.48
N SER A 41 7.29 -9.95 0.29
CA SER A 41 6.46 -11.12 0.57
C SER A 41 5.45 -11.44 -0.54
N GLY A 42 5.34 -10.55 -1.53
CA GLY A 42 4.33 -10.62 -2.56
C GLY A 42 4.61 -11.62 -3.68
N CYS A 43 3.55 -11.97 -4.39
CA CYS A 43 3.68 -12.68 -5.66
C CYS A 43 2.78 -12.06 -6.73
N VAL A 44 3.23 -12.11 -7.97
CA VAL A 44 2.40 -11.75 -9.11
C VAL A 44 1.30 -12.80 -9.27
N THR A 45 0.05 -12.37 -9.25
CA THR A 45 -1.13 -13.23 -9.39
C THR A 45 -1.99 -12.86 -10.61
N ALA A 46 -1.79 -11.67 -11.19
CA ALA A 46 -2.48 -11.26 -12.41
C ALA A 46 -1.55 -10.49 -13.36
N TRP A 47 -1.20 -11.10 -14.49
CA TRP A 47 -0.33 -10.49 -15.50
C TRP A 47 -1.03 -9.53 -16.46
N HIS A 48 -2.36 -9.60 -16.53
CA HIS A 48 -3.20 -8.84 -17.46
C HIS A 48 -4.37 -8.18 -16.72
N SER A 49 -4.06 -7.40 -15.69
CA SER A 49 -5.06 -6.60 -14.97
C SER A 49 -5.13 -5.18 -15.52
N VAL A 50 -6.10 -4.40 -15.05
CA VAL A 50 -6.24 -2.97 -15.38
C VAL A 50 -6.52 -2.17 -14.12
N LEU A 51 -6.00 -0.94 -14.09
CA LEU A 51 -6.39 0.09 -13.13
C LEU A 51 -7.76 0.67 -13.50
N ALA A 52 -8.34 1.45 -12.58
CA ALA A 52 -9.66 2.06 -12.77
C ALA A 52 -9.73 3.04 -13.96
N ASP A 53 -8.59 3.63 -14.35
CA ASP A 53 -8.45 4.51 -15.51
C ASP A 53 -8.20 3.75 -16.84
N GLY A 54 -8.18 2.41 -16.80
CA GLY A 54 -7.88 1.56 -17.95
C GLY A 54 -6.39 1.31 -18.20
N THR A 55 -5.49 1.86 -17.37
CA THR A 55 -4.05 1.60 -17.49
C THR A 55 -3.75 0.11 -17.29
N PRO A 56 -2.99 -0.55 -18.20
CA PRO A 56 -2.57 -1.93 -18.02
C PRO A 56 -1.77 -2.10 -16.72
N ALA A 57 -2.08 -3.15 -15.97
CA ALA A 57 -1.54 -3.35 -14.63
C ALA A 57 -1.14 -4.80 -14.37
N LEU A 58 -0.19 -4.93 -13.45
CA LEU A 58 0.25 -6.15 -12.79
C LEU A 58 -0.45 -6.24 -11.43
N GLY A 59 -1.16 -7.34 -11.17
CA GLY A 59 -1.71 -7.65 -9.86
C GLY A 59 -0.70 -8.42 -9.02
N ILE A 60 -0.35 -7.85 -7.87
CA ILE A 60 0.51 -8.46 -6.86
C ILE A 60 -0.35 -8.78 -5.64
N THR A 61 -0.23 -9.98 -5.10
CA THR A 61 -0.93 -10.37 -3.88
C THR A 61 0.05 -10.49 -2.72
N LEU A 62 -0.23 -9.77 -1.63
CA LEU A 62 0.47 -9.84 -0.35
C LEU A 62 -0.40 -10.65 0.64
N PRO A 63 0.10 -11.80 1.14
CA PRO A 63 -0.67 -12.62 2.04
C PRO A 63 -0.40 -12.32 3.51
N PHE A 64 -1.46 -12.27 4.30
CA PHE A 64 -1.43 -12.01 5.74
C PHE A 64 -2.30 -13.01 6.49
N ALA A 65 -1.81 -13.58 7.59
CA ALA A 65 -2.66 -14.41 8.45
C ALA A 65 -3.85 -13.60 8.97
N ALA A 66 -5.07 -14.15 8.87
CA ALA A 66 -6.30 -13.49 9.27
C ALA A 66 -6.54 -13.54 10.78
N THR A 67 -5.60 -12.99 11.57
CA THR A 67 -5.70 -12.97 13.02
C THR A 67 -6.98 -12.25 13.49
N ARG A 68 -7.47 -12.59 14.69
CA ARG A 68 -8.64 -11.93 15.29
C ARG A 68 -8.50 -10.40 15.32
N GLN A 69 -7.28 -9.89 15.54
CA GLN A 69 -6.99 -8.47 15.53
C GLN A 69 -7.22 -7.83 14.15
N ARG A 70 -6.73 -8.45 13.07
CA ARG A 70 -6.92 -7.95 11.71
C ARG A 70 -8.37 -8.04 11.26
N LEU A 71 -9.07 -9.11 11.63
CA LEU A 71 -10.50 -9.27 11.35
C LEU A 71 -11.37 -8.22 12.04
N ARG A 72 -10.96 -7.68 13.19
CA ARG A 72 -11.65 -6.52 13.80
C ARG A 72 -11.50 -5.24 13.00
N GLY A 73 -10.47 -5.12 12.16
CA GLY A 73 -10.17 -3.91 11.41
C GLY A 73 -11.02 -3.69 10.15
N GLY A 74 -11.72 -4.71 9.64
CA GLY A 74 -12.41 -4.64 8.35
C GLY A 74 -13.92 -4.91 8.37
N ASN A 75 -14.57 -4.88 9.53
CA ASN A 75 -16.00 -5.22 9.69
C ASN A 75 -16.39 -6.53 8.95
N TRP A 76 -15.54 -7.55 9.08
CA TRP A 76 -15.73 -8.80 8.37
C TRP A 76 -16.92 -9.59 8.95
N PRO A 77 -17.78 -10.21 8.11
CA PRO A 77 -18.85 -11.09 8.58
C PRO A 77 -18.30 -12.24 9.43
N THR A 78 -19.11 -12.71 10.39
CA THR A 78 -18.78 -13.90 11.20
C THR A 78 -18.82 -15.18 10.36
N ASP A 79 -19.79 -15.29 9.46
CA ASP A 79 -19.93 -16.41 8.53
C ASP A 79 -18.81 -16.42 7.47
N ALA A 80 -18.16 -17.56 7.30
CA ALA A 80 -17.03 -17.72 6.39
C ALA A 80 -17.43 -17.53 4.92
N ALA A 81 -18.56 -18.10 4.48
CA ALA A 81 -19.02 -18.00 3.10
C ALA A 81 -19.44 -16.57 2.73
N ALA A 82 -20.04 -15.83 3.67
CA ALA A 82 -20.28 -14.40 3.53
C ALA A 82 -18.96 -13.63 3.46
N ARG A 83 -17.99 -13.96 4.31
CA ARG A 83 -16.68 -13.30 4.37
C ARG A 83 -15.89 -13.43 3.07
N GLU A 84 -15.92 -14.60 2.41
CA GLU A 84 -15.25 -14.80 1.11
C GLU A 84 -15.79 -13.92 -0.01
N ARG A 85 -17.03 -13.42 0.13
CA ARG A 85 -17.66 -12.52 -0.85
C ARG A 85 -17.38 -11.05 -0.56
N CYS A 86 -16.89 -10.74 0.64
CA CYS A 86 -16.57 -9.38 1.06
C CYS A 86 -15.16 -8.97 0.63
N PHE A 87 -14.96 -7.66 0.49
CA PHE A 87 -13.66 -7.06 0.25
C PHE A 87 -13.61 -5.66 0.84
N VAL A 88 -12.40 -5.20 1.14
CA VAL A 88 -12.11 -3.83 1.59
C VAL A 88 -11.19 -3.19 0.56
N THR A 89 -11.32 -1.90 0.28
CA THR A 89 -10.50 -1.21 -0.74
C THR A 89 -9.74 -0.01 -0.17
N GLY A 90 -8.79 0.50 -0.96
CA GLY A 90 -8.11 1.76 -0.65
C GLY A 90 -7.26 1.72 0.62
N ALA A 91 -7.24 2.81 1.39
CA ALA A 91 -6.44 2.89 2.62
C ALA A 91 -6.86 1.83 3.65
N ASP A 92 -8.17 1.61 3.79
CA ASP A 92 -8.72 0.66 4.76
C ASP A 92 -8.27 -0.77 4.49
N ALA A 93 -7.97 -1.10 3.24
CA ALA A 93 -7.37 -2.38 2.88
C ALA A 93 -5.99 -2.57 3.53
N CYS A 94 -5.12 -1.55 3.50
CA CYS A 94 -3.83 -1.58 4.19
C CYS A 94 -4.01 -1.61 5.71
N ARG A 95 -4.95 -0.83 6.26
CA ARG A 95 -5.25 -0.83 7.71
C ARG A 95 -5.71 -2.20 8.21
N ALA A 96 -6.65 -2.83 7.50
CA ALA A 96 -7.17 -4.15 7.84
C ALA A 96 -6.11 -5.25 7.65
N ALA A 97 -5.16 -5.06 6.73
CA ALA A 97 -3.99 -5.92 6.59
C ALA A 97 -2.93 -5.72 7.69
N GLY A 98 -2.99 -4.61 8.44
CA GLY A 98 -2.15 -4.35 9.62
C GLY A 98 -1.22 -3.16 9.52
N ALA A 99 -1.40 -2.25 8.56
CA ALA A 99 -0.62 -1.03 8.46
C ALA A 99 -0.68 -0.19 9.76
N PRO A 100 0.46 0.34 10.26
CA PRO A 100 0.53 1.06 11.52
C PRO A 100 -0.19 2.42 11.45
N GLY A 101 -0.94 2.78 12.49
CA GLY A 101 -1.62 4.08 12.57
C GLY A 101 -0.69 5.22 12.91
N PHE A 102 -0.99 6.42 12.42
CA PHE A 102 -0.32 7.70 12.71
C PHE A 102 -0.29 8.09 14.21
N ARG A 103 -0.68 7.21 15.14
CA ARG A 103 -0.81 7.54 16.57
C ARG A 103 0.51 7.57 17.33
N THR A 104 1.62 7.15 16.75
CA THR A 104 2.93 7.15 17.42
C THR A 104 3.69 8.45 17.17
N LEU A 105 4.22 9.07 18.23
CA LEU A 105 5.23 10.14 18.15
C LEU A 105 6.42 9.77 17.24
N GLU A 106 6.66 8.47 17.12
CA GLU A 106 7.62 7.84 16.21
C GLU A 106 7.30 8.07 14.72
N SER A 107 6.02 8.16 14.34
CA SER A 107 5.58 8.45 12.97
C SER A 107 5.88 9.90 12.58
N LEU A 108 5.81 10.82 13.56
CA LEU A 108 6.21 12.22 13.41
C LEU A 108 7.73 12.36 13.39
N SER A 109 8.46 11.65 14.26
CA SER A 109 9.93 11.68 14.27
C SER A 109 10.52 11.06 12.99
N GLN A 110 9.91 10.00 12.43
CA GLN A 110 10.31 9.48 11.13
C GLN A 110 10.04 10.46 9.98
N GLY A 111 8.99 11.29 10.07
CA GLY A 111 8.79 12.40 9.12
C GLY A 111 9.92 13.44 9.17
N VAL A 112 10.54 13.63 10.34
CA VAL A 112 11.71 14.49 10.54
C VAL A 112 13.00 13.81 10.08
N VAL A 113 13.17 12.50 10.32
CA VAL A 113 14.35 11.72 9.93
C VAL A 113 14.45 11.52 8.41
N HIS A 114 13.32 11.30 7.74
CA HIS A 114 13.30 11.09 6.28
C HIS A 114 13.21 12.39 5.47
N GLY A 115 12.97 13.54 6.10
CA GLY A 115 12.81 14.83 5.44
C GLY A 115 11.42 15.01 4.79
N GLY A 116 10.88 16.23 4.86
CA GLY A 116 9.51 16.54 4.42
C GLY A 116 9.20 16.20 2.96
N ILE A 117 10.19 16.28 2.07
CA ILE A 117 10.04 15.91 0.65
C ILE A 117 9.72 14.43 0.47
N ASN A 118 10.36 13.55 1.25
CA ASN A 118 10.11 12.11 1.15
C ASN A 118 8.71 11.75 1.67
N VAL A 119 8.26 12.41 2.75
CA VAL A 119 6.87 12.25 3.24
C VAL A 119 5.86 12.66 2.17
N MET A 120 6.07 13.80 1.51
CA MET A 120 5.18 14.24 0.42
C MET A 120 5.20 13.27 -0.76
N ARG A 121 6.37 12.75 -1.14
CA ARG A 121 6.51 11.78 -2.23
C ARG A 121 5.77 10.49 -1.91
N ASP A 122 6.00 9.91 -0.75
CA ASP A 122 5.36 8.68 -0.27
C ASP A 122 3.83 8.83 -0.19
N ALA A 123 3.37 9.93 0.43
CA ALA A 123 1.95 10.23 0.54
C ALA A 123 1.27 10.31 -0.84
N ALA A 124 1.97 10.91 -1.80
CA ALA A 124 1.44 11.11 -3.12
C ALA A 124 1.47 9.81 -3.96
N ARG A 125 2.45 8.92 -3.75
CA ARG A 125 2.46 7.56 -4.35
C ARG A 125 1.29 6.74 -3.83
N PHE A 126 1.01 6.82 -2.53
CA PHE A 126 -0.18 6.19 -1.96
C PHE A 126 -1.48 6.79 -2.52
N ALA A 127 -1.55 8.12 -2.64
CA ALA A 127 -2.71 8.79 -3.21
C ALA A 127 -3.03 8.27 -4.62
N TYR A 128 -2.01 8.09 -5.46
CA TYR A 128 -2.18 7.49 -6.79
C TYR A 128 -2.81 6.10 -6.71
N LEU A 129 -2.33 5.21 -5.82
CA LEU A 129 -2.91 3.88 -5.64
C LEU A 129 -4.38 3.95 -5.19
N GLN A 130 -4.73 4.89 -4.32
CA GLN A 130 -6.11 5.08 -3.87
C GLN A 130 -7.01 5.59 -5.00
N GLU A 131 -6.58 6.63 -5.71
CA GLU A 131 -7.30 7.25 -6.82
C GLU A 131 -7.61 6.24 -7.94
N HIS A 132 -6.69 5.30 -8.18
CA HIS A 132 -6.83 4.28 -9.23
C HIS A 132 -7.44 2.97 -8.74
N GLN A 133 -7.99 2.95 -7.52
CA GLN A 133 -8.57 1.76 -6.86
C GLN A 133 -7.65 0.53 -6.92
N ALA A 134 -6.35 0.76 -6.76
CA ALA A 134 -5.32 -0.26 -6.91
C ALA A 134 -5.21 -1.22 -5.72
N LEU A 135 -5.89 -0.93 -4.61
CA LEU A 135 -5.77 -1.66 -3.36
C LEU A 135 -7.08 -2.37 -3.04
N ARG A 136 -7.01 -3.70 -2.89
CA ARG A 136 -8.15 -4.53 -2.50
C ARG A 136 -7.73 -5.64 -1.56
N LEU A 137 -8.28 -5.66 -0.36
CA LEU A 137 -8.14 -6.74 0.61
C LEU A 137 -9.32 -7.69 0.48
N THR A 138 -9.04 -8.98 0.36
CA THR A 138 -10.04 -10.05 0.44
C THR A 138 -9.66 -11.03 1.54
N TRP A 139 -10.65 -11.78 2.03
CA TRP A 139 -10.41 -12.92 2.90
C TRP A 139 -10.65 -14.22 2.15
N ARG A 140 -9.79 -15.21 2.36
CA ARG A 140 -9.91 -16.56 1.82
C ARG A 140 -9.69 -17.59 2.92
N SER A 141 -10.53 -18.61 2.94
CA SER A 141 -10.25 -19.81 3.70
C SER A 141 -9.07 -20.57 3.09
N THR A 142 -8.38 -21.39 3.88
CA THR A 142 -7.24 -22.17 3.37
C THR A 142 -7.60 -23.07 2.17
N PRO A 143 -8.79 -23.73 2.12
CA PRO A 143 -9.21 -24.50 0.95
C PRO A 143 -9.46 -23.66 -0.32
N SER A 144 -9.81 -22.39 -0.19
CA SER A 144 -10.12 -21.50 -1.33
C SER A 144 -8.91 -20.69 -1.82
N LEU A 145 -7.72 -20.96 -1.28
CA LEU A 145 -6.49 -20.30 -1.70
C LEU A 145 -6.01 -20.77 -3.08
N PRO A 146 -5.53 -19.86 -3.94
CA PRO A 146 -4.83 -20.23 -5.17
C PRO A 146 -3.57 -21.05 -4.88
N ALA A 147 -3.34 -22.12 -5.65
CA ALA A 147 -2.22 -23.05 -5.45
C ALA A 147 -0.82 -22.39 -5.51
N GLU A 148 -0.68 -21.31 -6.28
CA GLU A 148 0.55 -20.53 -6.35
C GLU A 148 0.85 -19.80 -5.05
N LEU A 149 -0.18 -19.26 -4.40
CA LEU A 149 -0.07 -18.63 -3.10
C LEU A 149 0.20 -19.69 -2.03
N THR A 150 -0.53 -20.80 -2.00
CA THR A 150 -0.36 -21.87 -1.00
C THR A 150 1.09 -22.34 -0.86
N ARG A 151 1.86 -22.38 -1.95
CA ARG A 151 3.29 -22.76 -1.93
C ARG A 151 4.22 -21.71 -1.32
N ARG A 152 3.81 -20.44 -1.30
CA ARG A 152 4.60 -19.29 -0.80
C ARG A 152 4.20 -18.86 0.61
N LEU A 153 3.09 -19.37 1.14
CA LEU A 153 2.62 -19.02 2.47
C LEU A 153 3.46 -19.70 3.56
N PRO A 154 3.83 -18.97 4.62
CA PRO A 154 4.47 -19.57 5.78
C PRO A 154 3.44 -20.40 6.57
N GLY A 155 3.45 -21.71 6.37
CA GLY A 155 2.69 -22.67 7.18
C GLY A 155 1.17 -22.46 7.23
N ALA A 156 0.49 -23.16 8.14
CA ALA A 156 -0.93 -22.95 8.38
C ALA A 156 -1.16 -21.53 8.95
N PRO A 157 -2.26 -20.85 8.58
CA PRO A 157 -2.64 -19.64 9.29
C PRO A 157 -2.80 -19.99 10.78
N GLY A 158 -2.33 -19.13 11.69
CA GLY A 158 -2.44 -19.36 13.14
C GLY A 158 -3.90 -19.36 13.63
N ASP A 159 -4.18 -18.82 14.81
CA ASP A 159 -5.52 -18.73 15.45
C ASP A 159 -6.67 -18.10 14.60
N GLY A 160 -6.45 -17.76 13.33
CA GLY A 160 -7.48 -17.31 12.39
C GLY A 160 -7.66 -18.29 11.24
N ASP A 161 -8.91 -18.68 10.98
CA ASP A 161 -9.33 -19.69 9.98
C ASP A 161 -9.14 -19.27 8.50
N GLY A 162 -8.06 -18.56 8.16
CA GLY A 162 -7.79 -18.18 6.77
C GLY A 162 -6.74 -17.08 6.60
N TRP A 163 -6.74 -16.52 5.41
CA TRP A 163 -5.77 -15.54 4.94
C TRP A 163 -6.47 -14.27 4.46
N LEU A 164 -5.88 -13.13 4.80
CA LEU A 164 -6.17 -11.85 4.19
C LEU A 164 -5.21 -11.66 3.02
N LEU A 165 -5.75 -11.48 1.83
CA LEU A 165 -5.00 -11.31 0.59
C LEU A 165 -5.16 -9.87 0.13
N LEU A 166 -4.10 -9.07 0.28
CA LEU A 166 -4.06 -7.70 -0.22
C LEU A 166 -3.56 -7.73 -1.67
N GLU A 167 -4.47 -7.50 -2.60
CA GLU A 167 -4.17 -7.24 -4.00
C GLU A 167 -3.73 -5.78 -4.16
N VAL A 168 -2.58 -5.60 -4.81
CA VAL A 168 -1.98 -4.33 -5.19
C VAL A 168 -1.83 -4.35 -6.70
N ARG A 169 -2.56 -3.49 -7.40
CA ARG A 169 -2.42 -3.30 -8.84
C ARG A 169 -1.41 -2.21 -9.10
N VAL A 170 -0.35 -2.56 -9.80
CA VAL A 170 0.73 -1.63 -10.15
C VAL A 170 0.77 -1.53 -11.67
N PRO A 171 0.99 -0.34 -12.25
CA PRO A 171 1.13 -0.21 -13.70
C PRO A 171 2.12 -1.23 -14.27
N ALA A 172 1.74 -1.88 -15.38
CA ALA A 172 2.47 -3.01 -15.93
C ALA A 172 3.90 -2.61 -16.31
N PRO A 173 4.92 -3.44 -15.99
CA PRO A 173 6.29 -3.17 -16.42
C PRO A 173 6.41 -3.29 -17.94
N SER A 174 7.35 -2.54 -18.53
CA SER A 174 7.73 -2.76 -19.92
C SER A 174 8.35 -4.16 -20.06
N ARG A 175 8.26 -4.78 -21.25
CA ARG A 175 8.73 -6.16 -21.49
C ARG A 175 10.18 -6.44 -21.07
N ALA A 176 11.04 -5.42 -21.03
CA ALA A 176 12.44 -5.54 -20.58
C ALA A 176 12.60 -5.57 -19.05
N GLN A 177 11.61 -5.08 -18.29
CA GLN A 177 11.62 -5.00 -16.82
C GLN A 177 10.84 -6.13 -16.15
N THR A 178 10.07 -6.90 -16.92
CA THR A 178 9.34 -8.10 -16.47
C THR A 178 10.29 -9.19 -15.93
N GLN A 179 11.59 -9.11 -16.26
CA GLN A 179 12.62 -10.09 -15.93
C GLN A 179 13.37 -9.81 -14.60
N SER A 180 13.05 -8.71 -13.91
CA SER A 180 13.58 -8.45 -12.57
C SER A 180 12.71 -9.18 -11.54
N ASP A 181 13.11 -10.40 -11.18
CA ASP A 181 12.36 -11.33 -10.31
C ASP A 181 12.18 -10.87 -8.84
N HIS A 182 12.71 -9.71 -8.46
CA HIS A 182 12.57 -9.19 -7.10
C HIS A 182 11.52 -8.06 -7.05
N LEU A 183 10.34 -8.42 -6.54
CA LEU A 183 9.34 -7.47 -6.09
C LEU A 183 9.83 -6.84 -4.79
N ASP A 184 10.41 -5.65 -4.84
CA ASP A 184 10.84 -4.91 -3.65
C ASP A 184 10.32 -3.47 -3.63
N GLY A 185 10.59 -2.78 -2.53
CA GLY A 185 10.15 -1.42 -2.35
C GLY A 185 10.70 -0.42 -3.39
N GLU A 186 11.90 -0.64 -3.90
CA GLU A 186 12.51 0.22 -4.91
C GLU A 186 11.89 0.01 -6.28
N TRP A 187 11.55 -1.24 -6.61
CA TRP A 187 10.77 -1.57 -7.79
C TRP A 187 9.42 -0.85 -7.79
N LEU A 188 8.70 -0.87 -6.66
CA LEU A 188 7.41 -0.18 -6.53
C LEU A 188 7.55 1.34 -6.68
N ASP A 189 8.56 1.93 -6.03
CA ASP A 189 8.88 3.35 -6.16
C ASP A 189 9.11 3.73 -7.62
N ALA A 190 9.96 2.98 -8.32
CA ALA A 190 10.28 3.22 -9.73
C ALA A 190 9.06 3.06 -10.65
N ARG A 191 8.18 2.07 -10.37
CA ARG A 191 6.93 1.87 -11.13
C ARG A 191 5.99 3.07 -10.99
N LEU A 192 5.71 3.47 -9.76
CA LEU A 192 4.76 4.55 -9.50
C LEU A 192 5.32 5.89 -9.97
N ASP A 193 6.60 6.16 -9.78
CA ASP A 193 7.21 7.42 -10.21
C ASP A 193 7.23 7.56 -11.74
N HIS A 194 7.44 6.45 -12.47
CA HIS A 194 7.38 6.43 -13.93
C HIS A 194 6.01 6.86 -14.45
N TYR A 195 4.94 6.30 -13.89
CA TYR A 195 3.57 6.59 -14.32
C TYR A 195 3.03 7.91 -13.77
N ARG A 196 3.52 8.36 -12.61
CA ARG A 196 3.11 9.65 -12.04
C ARG A 196 3.77 10.86 -12.70
N ARG A 197 4.72 10.69 -13.64
CA ARG A 197 5.47 11.79 -14.27
C ARG A 197 5.92 12.84 -13.24
N ILE A 198 6.79 12.44 -12.30
CA ILE A 198 7.50 13.41 -11.44
C ILE A 198 8.54 14.24 -12.24
N LEU A 199 8.77 13.95 -13.53
CA LEU A 199 9.40 14.86 -14.49
C LEU A 199 8.75 14.70 -15.88
N PRO A 200 8.65 15.76 -16.70
CA PRO A 200 8.34 15.62 -18.12
C PRO A 200 9.43 14.76 -18.79
N PRO A 201 9.11 14.04 -19.89
CA PRO A 201 10.11 13.28 -20.62
C PRO A 201 11.25 14.22 -21.01
N SER A 202 12.49 13.79 -20.79
CA SER A 202 13.68 14.50 -21.25
C SER A 202 13.50 14.84 -22.73
N ALA A 203 13.38 16.12 -23.04
CA ALA A 203 13.41 16.60 -24.40
C ALA A 203 14.81 16.31 -24.96
N THR A 204 14.94 15.28 -25.80
CA THR A 204 16.05 15.05 -26.74
C THR A 204 15.74 13.75 -27.50
N ARG A 205 15.75 13.65 -28.84
CA ARG A 205 16.30 14.49 -29.91
C ARG A 205 15.32 14.54 -31.08
#